data_AF-A0A212J408-F1
#
_entry.id   AF-A0A212J408-F1
#
_cell.length_a   1.000
_cell.length_b   1.000
_cell.length_c   1.000
_cell.angle_alpha   90.00
_cell.angle_beta   90.00
_cell.angle_gamma   90.00
#
_symmetry.space_group_name_H-M   'P 1'
#
loop_
_entity.id
_entity.type
_entity.pdbx_description
1 polymer ?
#
loop_
_entity_poly.entity_id
_entity_poly.type
_entity_poly.pdbx_seq_one_letter_code
_entity_poly.pdbx_strand_id
1 'polypeptide(L)'
;MDKLPDHIVRFDVVRVEYGKKKMCQCLNPHYEIDYQNRLVYCNDCGAVVDPLEALSEIARHYERIEAQTKELLEQRRLIANYHPRRVVLKELEKQYIRAEHNKLDPTCPHCHRPFPLAELLNVSWCNSEFAKRMEAPNE
;
A
#
# COMPACT_ATOMS: atom_id res chain seq x y z
N MET A 1 -19.89 56.89 -47.20
CA MET A 1 -18.85 55.97 -46.68
C MET A 1 -18.40 56.53 -45.35
N ASP A 2 -19.02 56.04 -44.27
CA ASP A 2 -18.75 56.46 -42.91
C ASP A 2 -17.39 55.93 -42.47
N LYS A 3 -16.41 56.83 -42.32
CA LYS A 3 -15.12 56.50 -41.72
C LYS A 3 -15.29 56.53 -40.21
N LEU A 4 -15.19 55.37 -39.56
CA LEU A 4 -14.99 55.32 -38.11
C LEU A 4 -13.64 56.00 -37.75
N PRO A 5 -13.55 56.70 -36.61
CA PRO A 5 -12.35 57.46 -36.23
C PRO A 5 -11.16 56.55 -35.87
N ASP A 6 -9.94 57.00 -36.22
CA ASP A 6 -8.65 56.28 -36.17
C ASP A 6 -8.13 55.90 -34.76
N HIS A 7 -8.86 56.21 -33.69
CA HIS A 7 -8.41 56.04 -32.31
C HIS A 7 -9.47 55.41 -31.41
N ILE A 8 -9.84 54.15 -31.70
CA ILE A 8 -10.62 53.33 -30.76
C ILE A 8 -9.66 52.72 -29.74
N VAL A 9 -9.55 53.35 -28.57
CA VAL A 9 -8.85 52.76 -27.41
C VAL A 9 -9.79 51.73 -26.80
N ARG A 10 -9.58 50.44 -27.08
CA ARG A 10 -10.31 49.35 -26.43
C ARG A 10 -9.85 49.24 -24.97
N PHE A 11 -10.73 49.60 -24.06
CA PHE A 11 -10.61 49.24 -22.65
C PHE A 11 -11.25 47.87 -22.46
N ASP A 12 -10.45 46.81 -22.49
CA ASP A 12 -10.92 45.50 -22.03
C ASP A 12 -11.02 45.56 -20.51
N VAL A 13 -12.23 45.77 -19.99
CA VAL A 13 -12.50 45.96 -18.55
C VAL A 13 -12.09 44.72 -17.72
N VAL A 14 -12.21 43.52 -18.31
CA VAL A 14 -11.77 42.25 -17.71
C VAL A 14 -11.40 41.25 -18.81
N ARG A 15 -10.20 40.65 -18.70
CA ARG A 15 -9.79 39.50 -19.51
C ARG A 15 -9.83 38.23 -18.66
N VAL A 16 -10.79 37.35 -18.93
CA VAL A 16 -10.88 36.04 -18.26
C VAL A 16 -10.12 35.01 -19.08
N GLU A 17 -9.12 34.40 -18.48
CA GLU A 17 -8.36 33.32 -19.08
C GLU A 17 -8.71 31.99 -18.43
N TYR A 18 -9.29 31.08 -19.21
CA TYR A 18 -9.65 29.74 -18.77
C TYR A 18 -8.50 28.76 -19.04
N GLY A 19 -8.38 27.73 -18.20
CA GLY A 19 -7.44 26.63 -18.41
C GLY A 19 -5.99 26.90 -17.97
N LYS A 20 -5.73 27.99 -17.24
CA LYS A 20 -4.43 28.18 -16.58
C LYS A 20 -4.23 27.09 -15.51
N LYS A 21 -3.03 26.52 -15.48
CA LYS A 21 -2.64 25.58 -14.42
C LYS A 21 -2.61 26.28 -13.07
N LYS A 22 -2.85 25.50 -12.01
CA LYS A 22 -2.68 25.96 -10.63
C LYS A 22 -1.26 26.48 -10.42
N MET A 23 -1.15 27.55 -9.63
CA MET A 23 0.13 28.17 -9.28
C MET A 23 0.98 27.23 -8.42
N CYS A 24 0.37 26.58 -7.43
CA CYS A 24 1.01 25.54 -6.63
C CYS A 24 0.75 24.15 -7.24
N GLN A 25 1.80 23.34 -7.39
CA GLN A 25 1.76 21.95 -7.87
C GLN A 25 2.55 21.00 -6.95
N CYS A 26 2.85 21.43 -5.73
CA CYS A 26 3.57 20.62 -4.75
C CYS A 26 2.72 19.42 -4.32
N LEU A 27 3.38 18.27 -4.11
CA LEU A 27 2.70 17.04 -3.69
C LEU A 27 2.26 17.09 -2.22
N ASN A 28 3.08 17.71 -1.36
CA ASN A 28 2.79 17.90 0.06
C ASN A 28 3.20 19.31 0.49
N PRO A 29 2.40 20.33 0.12
CA PRO A 29 2.75 21.73 0.34
C PRO A 29 2.73 22.11 1.83
N HIS A 30 3.76 22.83 2.28
CA HIS A 30 3.76 23.52 3.56
C HIS A 30 3.16 24.92 3.39
N TYR A 31 2.11 25.23 4.13
CA TYR A 31 1.41 26.51 4.02
C TYR A 31 1.77 27.47 5.17
N GLU A 32 2.00 28.73 4.82
CA GLU A 32 2.09 29.85 5.76
C GLU A 32 0.88 30.76 5.57
N ILE A 33 0.24 31.16 6.68
CA ILE A 33 -0.94 32.04 6.65
C ILE A 33 -0.49 33.44 7.05
N ASP A 34 -0.54 34.37 6.10
CA ASP A 34 -0.44 35.79 6.40
C ASP A 34 -1.82 36.31 6.82
N TYR A 35 -2.00 36.44 8.14
CA TYR A 35 -3.25 36.92 8.72
C TYR A 35 -3.58 38.36 8.35
N GLN A 36 -2.57 39.22 8.16
CA GLN A 36 -2.78 40.64 7.89
C GLN A 36 -3.33 40.84 6.48
N ASN A 37 -2.73 40.15 5.51
CA ASN A 37 -3.14 40.24 4.10
C ASN A 37 -4.21 39.20 3.72
N ARG A 38 -4.54 38.28 4.63
CA ARG A 38 -5.47 37.15 4.42
C ARG A 38 -5.07 36.26 3.24
N LEU A 39 -3.76 36.08 3.07
CA LEU A 39 -3.17 35.28 2.00
C LEU A 39 -2.57 34.01 2.59
N VAL A 40 -2.55 32.96 1.77
CA VAL A 40 -1.86 31.71 2.10
C VAL A 40 -0.72 31.54 1.11
N TYR A 41 0.48 31.30 1.61
CA TYR A 41 1.67 31.06 0.82
C TYR A 41 2.06 29.59 0.93
N CYS A 42 2.54 29.01 -0.16
CA CYS A 42 3.24 27.73 -0.12
C CYS A 42 4.72 27.98 0.12
N ASN A 43 5.28 27.48 1.21
CA ASN A 43 6.70 27.64 1.57
C ASN A 43 7.63 26.86 0.64
N ASP A 44 7.13 25.82 -0.03
CA ASP A 44 7.96 24.99 -0.91
C ASP A 44 8.17 25.62 -2.30
N CYS A 45 7.18 26.36 -2.81
CA CYS A 45 7.24 26.97 -4.15
C CYS A 45 7.03 28.49 -4.19
N GLY A 46 6.74 29.11 -3.05
CA GLY A 46 6.46 30.55 -2.93
C GLY A 46 5.13 31.00 -3.54
N ALA A 47 4.30 30.07 -4.05
CA ALA A 47 3.04 30.42 -4.69
C ALA A 47 2.02 30.94 -3.68
N VAL A 48 1.24 31.96 -4.09
CA VAL A 48 0.03 32.36 -3.38
C VAL A 48 -1.07 31.36 -3.71
N VAL A 49 -1.63 30.75 -2.69
CA VAL A 49 -2.68 29.73 -2.78
C VAL A 49 -3.96 30.29 -2.19
N ASP A 50 -5.08 29.95 -2.80
CA ASP A 50 -6.38 30.31 -2.26
C ASP A 50 -6.61 29.62 -0.89
N PRO A 51 -7.13 30.33 0.14
CA PRO A 51 -7.32 29.76 1.47
C PRO A 51 -8.25 28.53 1.49
N LEU A 52 -9.33 28.52 0.70
CA LEU A 52 -10.25 27.38 0.64
C LEU A 52 -9.56 26.18 0.00
N GLU A 53 -8.76 26.42 -1.04
CA GLU A 53 -7.95 25.39 -1.67
C GLU A 53 -6.93 24.80 -0.69
N ALA A 54 -6.19 25.63 0.04
CA ALA A 54 -5.21 25.18 1.02
C ALA A 54 -5.86 24.33 2.13
N LEU A 55 -6.98 24.79 2.70
CA LEU A 55 -7.73 24.04 3.72
C LEU A 55 -8.23 22.69 3.18
N SER A 56 -8.75 22.67 1.96
CA SER A 56 -9.22 21.43 1.31
C SER A 56 -8.08 20.44 1.11
N GLU A 57 -6.90 20.91 0.72
CA GLU A 57 -5.74 20.06 0.48
C GLU A 57 -5.17 19.49 1.79
N ILE A 58 -5.11 20.31 2.85
CA ILE A 58 -4.73 19.87 4.20
C ILE A 58 -5.69 18.77 4.69
N ALA A 59 -7.01 18.97 4.57
CA ALA A 59 -7.99 17.97 4.98
C ALA A 59 -7.82 16.64 4.22
N ARG A 60 -7.68 16.71 2.88
CA ARG A 60 -7.42 15.53 2.03
C ARG A 60 -6.11 14.83 2.35
N HIS A 61 -5.09 15.56 2.82
CA HIS A 61 -3.83 14.95 3.21
C HIS A 61 -4.01 14.04 4.43
N TYR A 62 -4.72 14.49 5.46
CA TYR A 62 -5.00 13.68 6.64
C TYR A 62 -5.89 12.47 6.34
N GLU A 63 -6.90 12.61 5.48
CA GLU A 63 -7.72 11.47 5.02
C GLU A 63 -6.87 10.40 4.33
N ARG A 64 -5.91 10.81 3.49
CA ARG A 64 -4.96 9.90 2.83
C ARG A 64 -4.07 9.17 3.84
N ILE A 65 -3.52 9.89 4.81
CA ILE A 65 -2.69 9.30 5.87
C ILE A 65 -3.51 8.31 6.70
N GLU A 66 -4.74 8.65 7.08
CA GLU A 66 -5.60 7.79 7.87
C GLU A 66 -5.93 6.49 7.11
N ALA A 67 -6.27 6.61 5.82
CA ALA A 67 -6.53 5.46 4.96
C ALA A 67 -5.30 4.54 4.86
N GLN A 68 -4.11 5.10 4.63
CA GLN A 68 -2.86 4.34 4.59
C GLN A 68 -2.58 3.66 5.94
N THR A 69 -2.80 4.36 7.05
CA THR A 69 -2.58 3.83 8.39
C THR A 69 -3.52 2.65 8.67
N LYS A 70 -4.80 2.76 8.29
CA LYS A 70 -5.77 1.66 8.41
C LYS A 70 -5.34 0.44 7.59
N GLU A 71 -4.90 0.64 6.35
CA GLU A 71 -4.43 -0.44 5.50
C GLU A 71 -3.20 -1.15 6.10
N LEU A 72 -2.22 -0.39 6.58
CA LEU A 72 -1.02 -0.95 7.22
C LEU A 72 -1.35 -1.75 8.49
N LEU A 73 -2.31 -1.29 9.29
CA LEU A 73 -2.77 -2.02 10.47
C LEU A 73 -3.46 -3.34 10.09
N GLU A 74 -4.26 -3.34 9.03
CA GLU A 74 -4.90 -4.56 8.54
C GLU A 74 -3.87 -5.54 7.95
N GLN A 75 -2.92 -5.04 7.16
CA GLN A 75 -1.80 -5.86 6.66
C GLN A 75 -1.00 -6.50 7.80
N ARG A 76 -0.69 -5.73 8.86
CA ARG A 76 -0.04 -6.25 10.07
C ARG A 76 -0.86 -7.37 10.70
N ARG A 77 -2.18 -7.20 10.82
CA ARG A 77 -3.08 -8.21 11.38
C ARG A 77 -3.08 -9.48 10.53
N LEU A 78 -3.13 -9.35 9.21
CA LEU A 78 -3.08 -10.50 8.28
C LEU A 78 -1.75 -11.25 8.39
N ILE A 79 -0.62 -10.55 8.40
CA ILE A 79 0.71 -11.15 8.55
C ILE A 79 0.85 -11.85 9.90
N ALA A 80 0.39 -11.23 10.99
CA ALA A 80 0.44 -11.83 12.32
C ALA A 80 -0.39 -13.12 12.41
N ASN A 81 -1.53 -13.17 11.73
CA ASN A 81 -2.39 -14.35 11.67
C ASN A 81 -1.96 -15.37 10.60
N TYR A 82 -0.99 -15.02 9.74
CA TYR A 82 -0.51 -15.90 8.69
C TYR A 82 0.48 -16.92 9.28
N HIS A 83 0.06 -18.18 9.32
CA HIS A 83 0.86 -19.29 9.81
C HIS A 83 1.16 -20.29 8.68
N PRO A 84 2.33 -20.20 8.01
CA PRO A 84 2.67 -21.03 6.84
C PRO A 84 2.51 -22.53 7.09
N ARG A 85 2.94 -23.00 8.27
CA ARG A 85 2.84 -24.42 8.66
C ARG A 85 1.39 -24.92 8.68
N ARG A 86 0.42 -24.08 9.09
CA ARG A 86 -1.01 -24.45 9.09
C ARG A 86 -1.56 -24.58 7.67
N VAL A 87 -1.05 -23.78 6.72
CA VAL A 87 -1.45 -23.88 5.31
C VAL A 87 -1.01 -25.23 4.73
N VAL A 88 0.24 -25.62 4.98
CA VAL A 88 0.78 -26.93 4.55
C VAL A 88 -0.01 -28.08 5.16
N LEU A 89 -0.29 -28.03 6.48
CA LEU A 89 -1.07 -29.08 7.15
C LEU A 89 -2.49 -29.22 6.57
N LYS A 90 -3.17 -28.11 6.29
CA LYS A 90 -4.50 -28.13 5.65
C LYS A 90 -4.46 -28.71 4.24
N GLU A 91 -3.41 -28.45 3.48
CA GLU A 91 -3.29 -29.01 2.14
C GLU A 91 -2.96 -30.51 2.19
N LEU A 92 -2.11 -30.91 3.13
CA LEU A 92 -1.82 -32.31 3.42
C LEU A 92 -3.08 -33.08 3.85
N GLU A 93 -3.92 -32.48 4.70
CA GLU A 93 -5.22 -33.05 5.09
C GLU A 93 -6.11 -33.31 3.86
N LYS A 94 -6.23 -32.34 2.93
CA LYS A 94 -7.01 -32.53 1.70
C LYS A 94 -6.46 -33.65 0.82
N GLN A 95 -5.13 -33.73 0.68
CA GLN A 95 -4.49 -34.78 -0.11
C GLN A 95 -4.75 -36.15 0.52
N TYR A 96 -4.66 -36.25 1.84
CA TYR A 96 -4.92 -37.47 2.58
C TYR A 96 -6.36 -37.95 2.44
N ILE A 97 -7.36 -37.06 2.58
CA ILE A 97 -8.78 -37.40 2.37
C ILE A 97 -9.03 -37.93 0.95
N ARG A 98 -8.42 -37.31 -0.07
CA ARG A 98 -8.53 -37.79 -1.47
C ARG A 98 -7.86 -39.15 -1.67
N ALA A 99 -6.73 -39.35 -1.00
CA ALA A 99 -5.93 -40.57 -1.05
C ALA A 99 -6.56 -41.74 -0.27
N GLU A 100 -7.37 -41.46 0.76
CA GLU A 100 -8.04 -42.44 1.60
C GLU A 100 -8.98 -43.35 0.78
N HIS A 101 -9.69 -42.80 -0.21
CA HIS A 101 -10.48 -43.58 -1.15
C HIS A 101 -9.68 -44.66 -1.90
N ASN A 102 -8.38 -44.41 -2.09
CA ASN A 102 -7.44 -45.31 -2.78
C ASN A 102 -6.49 -46.02 -1.81
N LYS A 103 -6.63 -45.86 -0.49
CA LYS A 103 -5.74 -46.41 0.56
C LYS A 103 -4.26 -46.09 0.32
N LEU A 104 -3.96 -44.86 -0.10
CA LEU A 104 -2.59 -44.42 -0.35
C LEU A 104 -2.04 -43.66 0.86
N ASP A 105 -0.91 -44.13 1.38
CA ASP A 105 -0.12 -43.42 2.39
C ASP A 105 0.90 -42.48 1.72
N PRO A 106 1.25 -41.35 2.36
CA PRO A 106 2.34 -40.51 1.89
C PRO A 106 3.67 -41.26 1.96
N THR A 107 4.63 -40.86 1.13
CA THR A 107 5.98 -41.41 1.14
C THR A 107 6.98 -40.36 1.59
N CYS A 108 8.04 -40.79 2.27
CA CYS A 108 9.12 -39.90 2.68
C CYS A 108 9.82 -39.32 1.44
N PRO A 109 10.02 -37.99 1.33
CA PRO A 109 10.65 -37.38 0.17
C PRO A 109 12.16 -37.70 0.02
N HIS A 110 12.82 -38.20 1.07
CA HIS A 110 14.26 -38.50 1.06
C HIS A 110 14.58 -39.98 0.81
N CYS A 111 13.78 -40.89 1.38
CA CYS A 111 14.03 -42.34 1.26
C CYS A 111 12.93 -43.10 0.50
N HIS A 112 11.86 -42.41 0.09
CA HIS A 112 10.72 -42.94 -0.65
C HIS A 112 9.97 -44.12 -0.01
N ARG A 113 10.24 -44.39 1.27
CA ARG A 113 9.50 -45.41 2.02
C ARG A 113 8.10 -44.89 2.38
N PRO A 114 7.08 -45.77 2.40
CA PRO A 114 5.76 -45.42 2.93
C PRO A 114 5.88 -44.88 4.34
N PHE A 115 5.10 -43.86 4.63
CA PHE A 115 5.12 -43.14 5.89
C PHE A 115 3.69 -43.01 6.41
N PRO A 116 3.25 -43.92 7.30
CA PRO A 116 1.91 -43.88 7.87
C PRO A 116 1.72 -42.62 8.71
N LEU A 117 0.68 -41.83 8.42
CA LEU A 117 0.50 -40.53 9.06
C LEU A 117 0.33 -40.62 10.59
N ALA A 118 -0.25 -41.73 11.07
CA ALA A 118 -0.42 -42.01 12.49
C ALA A 118 0.90 -42.10 13.26
N GLU A 119 2.00 -42.46 12.60
CA GLU A 119 3.31 -42.56 13.26
C GLU A 119 3.81 -41.19 13.72
N LEU A 120 3.45 -40.08 13.05
CA LEU A 120 3.85 -38.71 13.44
C LEU A 120 3.46 -38.34 14.87
N LEU A 121 2.38 -38.93 15.40
CA LEU A 121 1.91 -38.64 16.76
C LEU A 121 2.88 -39.18 17.82
N ASN A 122 3.73 -40.15 17.47
CA ASN A 122 4.61 -40.87 18.39
C ASN A 122 6.09 -40.49 18.22
N VAL A 123 6.45 -39.63 17.27
CA VAL A 123 7.85 -39.23 17.01
C VAL A 123 8.25 -38.01 17.85
N SER A 124 9.50 -38.00 18.33
CA SER A 124 10.08 -36.84 19.01
C SER A 124 10.31 -35.68 18.04
N TRP A 125 9.88 -34.48 18.42
CA TRP A 125 10.07 -33.27 17.62
C TRP A 125 11.48 -32.70 17.84
N CYS A 126 12.20 -32.41 16.76
CA CYS A 126 13.47 -31.70 16.80
C CYS A 126 13.28 -30.22 16.38
N ASN A 127 14.18 -29.35 16.85
CA ASN A 127 14.16 -27.96 16.43
C ASN A 127 14.66 -27.84 14.98
N SER A 128 14.19 -26.81 14.26
CA SER A 128 14.54 -26.62 12.85
C SER A 128 16.02 -26.32 12.62
N GLU A 129 16.72 -25.76 13.62
CA GLU A 129 18.16 -25.50 13.50
C GLU A 129 18.99 -26.78 13.59
N PHE A 130 18.59 -27.73 14.43
CA PHE A 130 19.23 -29.03 14.54
C PHE A 130 18.99 -29.85 13.27
N ALA A 131 17.78 -29.81 12.71
CA ALA A 131 17.50 -30.44 11.42
C ALA A 131 18.44 -29.91 10.31
N LYS A 132 18.61 -28.58 10.22
CA LYS A 132 19.56 -27.96 9.27
C LYS A 132 21.01 -28.38 9.51
N ARG A 133 21.43 -28.57 10.77
CA ARG A 133 22.78 -29.06 11.11
C ARG A 133 22.99 -30.52 10.76
N MET A 134 21.93 -31.34 10.75
CA MET A 134 22.02 -32.73 10.29
C MET A 134 22.05 -32.84 8.76
N GLU A 135 21.43 -31.89 8.06
CA GLU A 135 21.43 -31.82 6.59
C GLU A 135 22.71 -31.23 6.01
N ALA A 136 23.43 -30.38 6.75
CA ALA A 136 24.76 -29.92 6.38
C ALA A 136 25.77 -31.06 6.68
N PRO A 137 26.33 -31.74 5.67
CA PRO A 137 27.37 -32.72 5.91
C PRO A 137 28.58 -32.00 6.53
N ASN A 138 29.22 -32.65 7.51
CA ASN A 138 30.47 -32.20 8.12
C ASN A 138 31.45 -31.66 7.04
N GLU A 139 31.79 -30.38 7.09
CA GLU A 139 33.06 -29.86 6.56
C GLU A 139 34.22 -30.32 7.44
#